data_AF-A0A9X7ZGX7-F1
#
_entry.id   AF-A0A9X7ZGX7-F1
#
_cell.length_a   1.000
_cell.length_b   1.000
_cell.length_c   1.000
_cell.angle_alpha   90.00
_cell.angle_beta   90.00
_cell.angle_gamma   90.00
#
_symmetry.space_group_name_H-M   'P 1'
#
loop_
_entity.id
_entity.type
_entity.pdbx_description
1 polymer ?
#
loop_
_entity_poly.entity_id
_entity_poly.type
_entity_poly.pdbx_seq_one_letter_code
_entity_poly.pdbx_strand_id
1 'polypeptide(L)'
;MNIALWTAQFALAAVFAASGGAKLTMTRERLLDTGQTGVAMFPMPVVRFTAAMELLAALGLIAPGLVGIGRMLTPLAAAGLCVVMVGAAWAHSRLHEPKSVAVNAALFAVAAFVVLGRLL
;
A
#
# COMPACT_ATOMS: atom_id res chain seq x y z
N MET A 1 -11.10 -2.37 -19.80
CA MET A 1 -9.86 -1.97 -19.07
C MET A 1 -10.11 -0.94 -17.99
N ASN A 2 -10.74 0.21 -18.31
CA ASN A 2 -10.87 1.31 -17.35
C ASN A 2 -11.66 0.98 -16.08
N ILE A 3 -12.76 0.21 -16.17
CA ILE A 3 -13.52 -0.21 -14.98
C ILE A 3 -12.62 -1.05 -14.05
N ALA A 4 -11.92 -2.05 -14.59
CA ALA A 4 -11.00 -2.89 -13.81
C ALA A 4 -9.89 -2.07 -13.14
N LEU A 5 -9.30 -1.11 -13.84
CA LEU A 5 -8.27 -0.22 -13.26
C LEU A 5 -8.83 0.65 -12.14
N TRP A 6 -10.01 1.22 -12.32
CA TRP A 6 -10.67 2.00 -11.27
C TRP A 6 -11.02 1.15 -10.06
N THR A 7 -11.57 -0.04 -10.27
CA THR A 7 -11.85 -0.99 -9.18
C THR A 7 -10.57 -1.33 -8.41
N ALA A 8 -9.47 -1.61 -9.11
CA ALA A 8 -8.17 -1.86 -8.47
C ALA A 8 -7.65 -0.64 -7.69
N GLN A 9 -7.75 0.57 -8.25
CA GLN A 9 -7.35 1.81 -7.58
C GLN A 9 -8.15 2.07 -6.30
N PHE A 10 -9.48 1.94 -6.35
CA PHE A 10 -10.33 2.12 -5.17
C PHE A 10 -10.07 1.06 -4.11
N ALA A 11 -9.89 -0.21 -4.50
CA ALA A 11 -9.56 -1.28 -3.57
C ALA A 11 -8.22 -1.06 -2.88
N LEU A 12 -7.16 -0.75 -3.64
CA LEU A 12 -5.85 -0.43 -3.08
C LEU A 12 -5.94 0.81 -2.17
N ALA A 13 -6.57 1.88 -2.62
CA ALA A 13 -6.71 3.09 -1.83
C ALA A 13 -7.43 2.83 -0.50
N ALA A 14 -8.49 2.02 -0.48
CA ALA A 14 -9.19 1.68 0.76
C ALA A 14 -8.29 0.87 1.71
N VAL A 15 -7.60 -0.17 1.20
CA VAL A 15 -6.69 -1.00 2.00
C VAL A 15 -5.54 -0.16 2.58
N PHE A 16 -4.91 0.68 1.77
CA PHE A 16 -3.77 1.49 2.21
C PHE A 16 -4.16 2.71 3.03
N ALA A 17 -5.37 3.26 2.85
CA ALA A 17 -5.92 4.25 3.77
C ALA A 17 -6.14 3.65 5.17
N ALA A 18 -6.71 2.45 5.25
CA ALA A 18 -6.90 1.75 6.52
C ALA A 18 -5.56 1.36 7.17
N SER A 19 -4.63 0.78 6.39
CA SER A 19 -3.29 0.41 6.88
C SER A 19 -2.50 1.63 7.36
N GLY A 20 -2.40 2.67 6.52
CA GLY A 20 -1.65 3.88 6.85
C GLY A 20 -2.26 4.63 8.03
N GLY A 21 -3.60 4.72 8.08
CA GLY A 21 -4.33 5.31 9.19
C GLY A 21 -4.06 4.57 10.51
N ALA A 22 -4.11 3.25 10.51
CA ALA A 22 -3.77 2.44 11.68
C ALA A 22 -2.32 2.67 12.13
N LYS A 23 -1.35 2.58 11.20
CA LYS A 23 0.09 2.73 11.51
C LYS A 23 0.48 4.12 12.02
N LEU A 24 -0.28 5.17 11.66
CA LEU A 24 -0.06 6.52 12.17
C LEU A 24 -0.68 6.77 13.55
N THR A 25 -1.83 6.15 13.84
CA THR A 25 -2.64 6.49 15.01
C THR A 25 -2.49 5.51 16.17
N MET A 26 -2.20 4.24 15.89
CA MET A 26 -2.10 3.20 16.91
C MET A 26 -0.70 3.14 17.53
N THR A 27 -0.63 2.66 18.78
CA THR A 27 0.66 2.31 19.41
C THR A 27 1.24 1.05 18.77
N ARG A 28 2.54 0.80 18.98
CA ARG A 28 3.22 -0.36 18.42
C ARG A 28 2.58 -1.67 18.88
N GLU A 29 2.22 -1.74 20.16
CA GLU A 29 1.58 -2.91 20.77
C GLU A 29 0.22 -3.18 20.12
N ARG A 30 -0.61 -2.14 19.97
CA ARG A 30 -1.90 -2.24 19.29
C ARG A 30 -1.80 -2.68 17.84
N LEU A 31 -0.75 -2.25 17.12
CA LEU A 31 -0.51 -2.69 15.75
C LEU A 31 -0.21 -4.19 15.68
N LEU A 32 0.63 -4.69 16.58
CA LEU A 32 0.92 -6.12 16.66
C LEU A 32 -0.35 -6.94 16.98
N ASP A 33 -1.15 -6.48 17.95
CA ASP A 33 -2.38 -7.16 18.38
C ASP A 33 -3.45 -7.21 17.28
N THR A 34 -3.48 -6.20 16.40
CA THR A 34 -4.46 -6.09 15.30
C THR A 34 -3.98 -6.73 13.99
N GLY A 35 -2.86 -7.46 14.03
CA GLY A 35 -2.35 -8.22 12.89
C GLY A 35 -1.43 -7.44 11.95
N GLN A 36 -1.06 -6.20 12.27
CA GLN A 36 -0.03 -5.43 11.56
C GLN A 36 1.39 -5.88 11.98
N THR A 37 1.62 -7.19 12.05
CA THR A 37 2.83 -7.80 12.63
C THR A 37 4.11 -7.40 11.93
N GLY A 38 4.06 -6.98 10.65
CA GLY A 38 5.20 -6.47 9.90
C GLY A 38 5.92 -5.28 10.56
N VAL A 39 5.25 -4.53 11.46
CA VAL A 39 5.88 -3.45 12.24
C VAL A 39 6.91 -3.94 13.25
N ALA A 40 6.94 -5.24 13.57
CA ALA A 40 7.94 -5.83 14.44
C ALA A 40 9.36 -5.69 13.88
N MET A 41 9.50 -5.68 12.55
CA MET A 41 10.79 -5.67 11.84
C MET A 41 11.39 -4.28 11.64
N PHE A 42 10.67 -3.22 12.00
CA PHE A 42 11.09 -1.84 11.72
C PHE A 42 10.96 -0.94 12.95
N PRO A 43 11.83 0.07 13.10
CA PRO A 43 11.66 1.09 14.12
C PRO A 43 10.44 1.97 13.79
N MET A 44 9.73 2.43 14.83
CA MET A 44 8.46 3.15 14.67
C MET A 44 8.53 4.41 13.78
N PRO A 45 9.62 5.20 13.76
CA PRO A 45 9.75 6.32 12.82
C PRO A 45 9.66 5.90 11.35
N VAL A 46 10.27 4.76 10.98
CA VAL A 46 10.19 4.21 9.61
C VAL A 46 8.76 3.78 9.31
N VAL A 47 8.11 3.09 10.25
CA VAL A 47 6.70 2.67 10.11
C VAL A 47 5.79 3.87 9.87
N ARG A 48 5.96 4.96 10.63
CA ARG A 48 5.16 6.19 10.48
C ARG A 48 5.43 6.91 9.16
N PHE A 49 6.69 6.95 8.72
CA PHE A 49 7.03 7.50 7.41
C PHE A 49 6.37 6.70 6.30
N THR A 50 6.49 5.37 6.33
CA THR A 50 5.81 4.47 5.38
C THR A 50 4.31 4.67 5.41
N ALA A 51 3.70 4.79 6.58
CA ALA A 51 2.27 5.00 6.73
C ALA A 51 1.80 6.33 6.12
N ALA A 52 2.57 7.41 6.29
CA ALA A 52 2.29 8.67 5.59
C ALA A 52 2.36 8.51 4.07
N MET A 53 3.34 7.75 3.56
CA MET A 53 3.45 7.45 2.13
C MET A 53 2.29 6.57 1.63
N GLU A 54 1.82 5.60 2.43
CA GLU A 54 0.62 4.79 2.11
C GLU A 54 -0.62 5.67 1.92
N LEU A 55 -0.82 6.66 2.80
CA LEU A 55 -1.94 7.60 2.69
C LEU A 55 -1.80 8.51 1.46
N LEU A 56 -0.61 9.04 1.20
CA LEU A 56 -0.35 9.84 0.00
C LEU A 56 -0.57 9.03 -1.27
N ALA A 57 -0.16 7.75 -1.27
CA ALA A 57 -0.40 6.86 -2.39
C ALA A 57 -1.90 6.56 -2.58
N ALA A 58 -2.66 6.33 -1.51
CA ALA A 58 -4.11 6.13 -1.59
C ALA A 58 -4.81 7.35 -2.23
N LEU A 59 -4.38 8.57 -1.87
CA LEU A 59 -4.86 9.79 -2.52
C LEU A 59 -4.41 9.89 -3.99
N GLY A 60 -3.13 9.62 -4.26
CA GLY A 60 -2.55 9.66 -5.60
C GLY A 60 -3.14 8.62 -6.58
N LEU A 61 -3.67 7.52 -6.06
CA LEU A 61 -4.37 6.50 -6.86
C LEU A 61 -5.71 7.00 -7.40
N ILE A 62 -6.38 7.93 -6.71
CA ILE A 62 -7.76 8.32 -7.05
C ILE A 62 -7.81 9.77 -7.58
N ALA A 63 -7.24 10.72 -6.84
CA ALA A 63 -7.46 12.15 -7.09
C ALA A 63 -7.04 12.63 -8.49
N PRO A 64 -5.86 12.25 -9.04
CA PRO A 64 -5.45 12.68 -10.38
C PRO A 64 -6.37 12.19 -11.49
N GLY A 65 -6.93 10.98 -11.33
CA GLY A 65 -7.88 10.40 -12.28
C GLY A 65 -9.24 11.10 -12.25
N LEU A 66 -9.70 11.57 -11.08
CA LEU A 66 -10.97 12.28 -10.91
C LEU A 66 -10.90 13.72 -11.40
N VAL A 67 -9.83 14.44 -11.05
CA VAL A 67 -9.64 15.86 -11.42
C VAL A 67 -9.14 16.00 -12.86
N GLY A 68 -8.53 14.95 -13.41
CA GLY A 68 -7.98 14.95 -14.76
C GLY A 68 -6.62 15.65 -14.88
N ILE A 69 -6.05 16.15 -13.78
CA ILE A 69 -4.75 16.84 -13.70
C ILE A 69 -3.69 15.89 -13.11
N GLY A 70 -2.47 15.92 -13.66
CA GLY A 70 -1.35 15.18 -13.10
C GLY A 70 -1.50 13.66 -13.16
N ARG A 71 -2.10 13.11 -14.23
CA ARG A 71 -2.42 11.68 -14.37
C ARG A 71 -1.23 10.72 -14.17
N MET A 72 0.00 11.21 -14.34
CA MET A 72 1.24 10.46 -14.05
C MET A 72 1.46 10.19 -12.55
N LEU A 73 0.77 10.90 -11.66
CA LEU A 73 0.83 10.66 -10.22
C LEU A 73 0.19 9.33 -9.81
N THR A 74 -0.82 8.85 -10.56
CA THR A 74 -1.47 7.56 -10.29
C THR A 74 -0.53 6.37 -10.47
N PRO A 75 0.17 6.18 -11.60
CA PRO A 75 1.14 5.10 -11.73
C PRO A 75 2.34 5.28 -10.79
N LEU A 76 2.75 6.52 -10.46
CA LEU A 76 3.81 6.75 -9.48
C LEU A 76 3.39 6.32 -8.06
N ALA A 77 2.16 6.63 -7.65
CA ALA A 77 1.58 6.19 -6.38
C ALA A 77 1.51 4.66 -6.32
N ALA A 78 1.03 4.01 -7.39
CA ALA A 78 0.99 2.56 -7.49
C ALA A 78 2.40 1.93 -7.42
N ALA A 79 3.40 2.54 -8.06
CA ALA A 79 4.79 2.09 -7.98
C ALA A 79 5.36 2.23 -6.55
N GLY A 80 5.03 3.31 -5.84
CA GLY A 80 5.35 3.47 -4.42
C GLY A 80 4.77 2.34 -3.56
N LEU A 81 3.51 1.97 -3.79
CA LEU A 81 2.89 0.83 -3.10
C LEU A 81 3.58 -0.50 -3.42
N CYS A 82 4.06 -0.70 -4.66
CA CYS A 82 4.86 -1.88 -4.99
C CYS A 82 6.12 -1.98 -4.10
N VAL A 83 6.83 -0.86 -3.89
CA VAL A 83 8.00 -0.83 -3.00
C VAL A 83 7.63 -1.18 -1.57
N VAL A 84 6.52 -0.62 -1.06
CA VAL A 84 6.01 -0.92 0.29
C VAL A 84 5.68 -2.41 0.42
N MET A 85 5.05 -3.02 -0.59
CA MET A 85 4.70 -4.45 -0.58
C MET A 85 5.92 -5.35 -0.59
N VAL A 86 7.00 -4.98 -1.29
CA VAL A 86 8.26 -5.73 -1.23
C VAL A 86 8.85 -5.67 0.17
N GLY A 87 8.89 -4.49 0.80
CA GLY A 87 9.37 -4.34 2.18
C GLY A 87 8.52 -5.11 3.20
N ALA A 88 7.18 -5.08 3.04
CA ALA A 88 6.25 -5.82 3.87
C ALA A 88 6.41 -7.34 3.70
N ALA A 89 6.45 -7.84 2.47
CA ALA A 89 6.65 -9.25 2.17
C ALA A 89 7.99 -9.75 2.75
N TRP A 90 9.06 -8.95 2.63
CA TRP A 90 10.33 -9.26 3.27
C TRP A 90 10.17 -9.38 4.79
N ALA A 91 9.54 -8.41 5.47
CA ALA A 91 9.32 -8.45 6.91
C ALA A 91 8.53 -9.70 7.34
N HIS A 92 7.41 -9.99 6.69
CA HIS A 92 6.58 -11.15 7.01
C HIS A 92 7.28 -12.49 6.72
N SER A 93 8.16 -12.55 5.72
CA SER A 93 8.98 -13.75 5.49
C SER A 93 9.97 -13.99 6.63
N ARG A 94 10.55 -12.93 7.23
CA ARG A 94 11.41 -13.04 8.41
C ARG A 94 10.63 -13.45 9.66
N LEU A 95 9.35 -13.10 9.72
CA LEU A 95 8.42 -13.51 10.78
C LEU A 95 7.81 -14.90 10.55
N HIS A 96 8.17 -15.60 9.47
CA HIS A 96 7.62 -16.92 9.10
C HIS A 96 6.08 -16.92 8.94
N GLU A 97 5.54 -15.85 8.36
CA GLU A 97 4.10 -15.68 8.12
C GLU A 97 3.75 -15.82 6.62
N PRO A 98 3.65 -17.04 6.07
CA PRO A 98 3.47 -17.26 4.63
C PRO A 98 2.15 -16.68 4.10
N LYS A 99 1.11 -16.64 4.94
CA LYS A 99 -0.19 -16.03 4.57
C LYS A 99 -0.04 -14.53 4.32
N SER A 100 0.64 -13.81 5.22
CA SER A 100 0.88 -12.37 5.09
C SER A 100 1.76 -12.07 3.87
N VAL A 101 2.76 -12.92 3.58
CA VAL A 101 3.58 -12.81 2.35
C VAL A 101 2.71 -12.95 1.11
N ALA A 102 1.80 -13.93 1.06
CA ALA A 102 0.90 -14.14 -0.07
C ALA A 102 -0.06 -12.95 -0.28
N VAL A 103 -0.59 -12.37 0.80
CA VAL A 103 -1.42 -11.16 0.74
C VAL A 103 -0.63 -9.98 0.16
N ASN A 104 0.60 -9.75 0.63
CA ASN A 104 1.46 -8.68 0.09
C ASN A 104 1.81 -8.90 -1.38
N ALA A 105 2.04 -10.16 -1.80
CA ALA A 105 2.28 -10.49 -3.20
C ALA A 105 1.04 -10.23 -4.08
N ALA A 106 -0.16 -10.53 -3.58
CA ALA A 106 -1.41 -10.23 -4.28
C ALA A 106 -1.61 -8.71 -4.41
N LEU A 107 -1.43 -7.95 -3.33
CA LEU A 107 -1.51 -6.48 -3.35
C LEU A 107 -0.46 -5.86 -4.28
N PHE A 108 0.76 -6.40 -4.29
CA PHE A 108 1.80 -6.01 -5.24
C PHE A 108 1.36 -6.23 -6.69
N ALA A 109 0.80 -7.41 -7.00
CA ALA A 109 0.34 -7.71 -8.36
C ALA A 109 -0.76 -6.75 -8.81
N VAL A 110 -1.71 -6.41 -7.92
CA VAL A 110 -2.76 -5.42 -8.21
C VAL A 110 -2.17 -4.03 -8.41
N ALA A 111 -1.20 -3.61 -7.59
CA ALA A 111 -0.51 -2.33 -7.75
C ALA A 111 0.29 -2.27 -9.06
N ALA A 112 1.04 -3.32 -9.40
CA ALA A 112 1.76 -3.43 -10.67
C ALA A 112 0.82 -3.40 -11.88
N PHE A 113 -0.36 -4.02 -11.78
CA PHE A 113 -1.40 -3.91 -12.81
C PHE A 113 -1.87 -2.47 -13.01
N VAL A 114 -2.04 -1.69 -11.93
CA VAL A 114 -2.38 -0.26 -12.02
C VAL A 114 -1.23 0.55 -12.63
N VAL A 115 0.02 0.27 -12.27
CA VAL A 115 1.20 0.90 -12.89
C VAL A 115 1.17 0.71 -14.39
N LEU A 116 1.06 -0.54 -14.84
CA LEU A 116 1.09 -0.87 -16.27
C LEU A 116 -0.11 -0.27 -17.01
N GLY A 117 -1.33 -0.41 -16.48
CA GLY A 117 -2.54 0.06 -17.16
C GLY A 117 -2.78 1.57 -17.11
N ARG A 118 -1.98 2.33 -16.36
CA ARG A 118 -2.01 3.81 -16.37
C ARG A 118 -0.79 4.44 -17.06
N LEU A 119 0.27 3.67 -17.31
CA LEU A 119 1.44 4.10 -18.09
C LEU A 119 1.32 3.76 -19.58
N LEU A 120 0.75 2.61 -19.91
CA LEU A 120 0.50 2.14 -21.27
C LEU A 120 -0.87 2.59 -21.77
#